data_AF-A0A0K1E6D2-F1
#
_entry.id   AF-A0A0K1E6D2-F1
#
_cell.length_a   1.000
_cell.length_b   1.000
_cell.length_c   1.000
_cell.angle_alpha   90.00
_cell.angle_beta   90.00
_cell.angle_gamma   90.00
#
_symmetry.space_group_name_H-M   'P 1'
#
loop_
_entity.id
_entity.type
_entity.pdbx_description
1 polymer ?
#
loop_
_entity_poly.entity_id
_entity_poly.type
_entity_poly.pdbx_seq_one_letter_code
_entity_poly.pdbx_strand_id
1 'polypeptide(L)'
;MSLLLRVLLPFTVVLSAAAGCFLPSGDGADAEPSGSGAGGPVGQGGSGTGADRGLPCDVDAVLATHCRSCHGSTPSAPMALVTYEDLAANAVSDPTRSVGALSVERMASTAAPMPPGSGPTVPAAERAVLEAWLDAGMPRGACGDGGAGPVATVCTSERFWKMGDDNPHPRGGELDEEGPWMNPGRACITCHAESGDFDDDDDDDDFVVLGGTVYPTLHEPDLCYGVDDGTDEVRVVITDAQNRTYSLPLEPTGNFHLPRRAGALTFPIRAKVVANGKERVMNTPQASGDCNRCHTEQGANGAPGRIHLP
;
A
#
# COMPACT_ATOMS: atom_id res chain seq x y z
N MET A 1 -76.02 10.05 44.94
CA MET A 1 -75.17 8.87 45.25
C MET A 1 -73.76 9.24 44.85
N SER A 2 -72.87 9.73 45.73
CA SER A 2 -72.30 9.06 46.92
C SER A 2 -71.74 7.68 46.52
N LEU A 3 -70.46 7.33 46.67
CA LEU A 3 -69.64 7.54 47.86
C LEU A 3 -68.14 7.33 47.54
N LEU A 4 -67.27 8.11 48.19
CA LEU A 4 -65.85 7.84 48.38
C LEU A 4 -65.64 6.55 49.21
N LEU A 5 -64.54 5.83 49.02
CA LEU A 5 -63.81 5.26 50.18
C LEU A 5 -62.31 5.11 49.91
N ARG A 6 -61.53 5.67 50.83
CA ARG A 6 -60.07 5.65 50.99
C ARG A 6 -59.65 4.52 51.92
N VAL A 7 -58.52 3.86 51.68
CA VAL A 7 -57.66 3.17 52.68
C VAL A 7 -56.22 3.20 52.11
N LEU A 8 -55.31 4.11 52.52
CA LEU A 8 -54.32 4.07 53.63
C LEU A 8 -53.24 2.95 53.56
N LEU A 9 -52.06 3.28 53.00
CA LEU A 9 -50.63 3.19 53.46
C LEU A 9 -50.18 2.11 54.50
N PRO A 10 -48.91 1.61 54.50
CA PRO A 10 -47.63 2.38 54.48
C PRO A 10 -46.53 1.85 53.51
N PHE A 11 -45.68 2.68 52.88
CA PHE A 11 -44.44 3.34 53.34
C PHE A 11 -43.38 2.42 53.98
N THR A 12 -42.39 2.01 53.18
CA THR A 12 -40.98 1.82 53.62
C THR A 12 -40.03 2.36 52.55
N VAL A 13 -39.22 3.32 52.99
CA VAL A 13 -38.15 4.00 52.27
C VAL A 13 -36.87 3.16 52.39
N VAL A 14 -36.17 2.90 51.29
CA VAL A 14 -34.74 2.59 51.32
C VAL A 14 -34.00 3.66 50.53
N LEU A 15 -33.24 4.42 51.30
CA LEU A 15 -32.33 5.49 50.91
C LEU A 15 -31.01 4.85 50.47
N SER A 16 -30.46 5.24 49.33
CA SER A 16 -29.02 5.13 49.08
C SER A 16 -28.58 6.30 48.21
N ALA A 17 -27.76 7.14 48.82
CA ALA A 17 -27.24 8.40 48.32
C ALA A 17 -25.76 8.26 47.95
N ALA A 18 -25.33 9.08 47.00
CA ALA A 18 -23.99 9.68 46.75
C ALA A 18 -23.82 9.79 45.23
N ALA A 19 -24.02 10.92 44.53
CA ALA A 19 -23.28 12.20 44.61
C ALA A 19 -21.76 11.96 44.63
N GLY A 20 -20.94 12.36 43.67
CA GLY A 20 -21.03 13.42 42.68
C GLY A 20 -19.66 14.10 42.68
N CYS A 21 -18.91 14.05 41.58
CA CYS A 21 -17.60 14.71 41.48
C CYS A 21 -17.70 15.89 40.51
N PHE A 22 -17.67 17.11 41.06
CA PHE A 22 -17.36 18.35 40.36
C PHE A 22 -16.40 19.16 41.26
N LEU A 23 -15.35 19.70 40.65
CA LEU A 23 -14.22 20.53 41.15
C LEU A 23 -14.67 21.93 41.69
N PRO A 24 -13.81 22.91 42.09
CA PRO A 24 -12.43 23.00 42.63
C PRO A 24 -12.29 24.02 43.84
N SER A 25 -11.04 24.47 44.11
CA SER A 25 -10.53 25.61 44.93
C SER A 25 -10.09 25.22 46.34
N GLY A 26 -8.95 25.61 46.92
CA GLY A 26 -7.90 26.63 46.74
C GLY A 26 -7.38 26.86 48.19
N ASP A 27 -6.11 26.69 48.55
CA ASP A 27 -5.03 27.70 48.63
C ASP A 27 -4.13 27.26 49.80
N GLY A 28 -2.83 27.51 49.76
CA GLY A 28 -1.97 27.33 50.93
C GLY A 28 -0.48 27.20 50.59
N ALA A 29 0.20 28.34 50.60
CA ALA A 29 1.65 28.49 50.49
C ALA A 29 2.42 27.72 51.59
N ASP A 30 3.65 27.29 51.30
CA ASP A 30 4.85 27.85 51.93
C ASP A 30 6.13 27.05 51.60
N ALA A 31 7.17 27.82 51.20
CA ALA A 31 8.59 27.68 51.51
C ALA A 31 9.42 26.46 51.06
N GLU A 32 10.11 26.68 49.94
CA GLU A 32 11.58 26.59 49.69
C GLU A 32 12.36 25.25 49.75
N PRO A 33 13.39 25.10 48.87
CA PRO A 33 14.08 23.85 48.58
C PRO A 33 15.48 23.75 49.20
N SER A 34 16.02 22.54 49.37
CA SER A 34 17.44 22.21 49.11
C SER A 34 17.76 20.74 49.44
N GLY A 35 18.30 20.03 48.46
CA GLY A 35 18.83 18.68 48.63
C GLY A 35 19.44 18.14 47.35
N SER A 36 20.72 18.47 47.12
CA SER A 36 21.56 17.88 46.06
C SER A 36 21.58 16.36 46.11
N GLY A 37 21.36 15.71 44.96
CA GLY A 37 21.56 14.27 44.77
C GLY A 37 21.95 13.98 43.33
N ALA A 38 23.23 13.67 43.13
CA ALA A 38 23.80 13.25 41.86
C ALA A 38 23.24 11.88 41.42
N GLY A 39 22.97 11.74 40.12
CA GLY A 39 22.58 10.49 39.49
C GLY A 39 22.21 10.73 38.04
N GLY A 40 23.22 10.83 37.16
CA GLY A 40 22.98 11.01 35.73
C GLY A 40 22.29 9.79 35.11
N PRO A 41 21.30 9.97 34.23
CA PRO A 41 20.85 8.89 33.37
C PRO A 41 21.78 8.81 32.15
N VAL A 42 22.54 7.71 32.15
CA VAL A 42 23.03 6.93 31.01
C VAL A 42 22.46 7.40 29.67
N GLY A 43 23.35 7.86 28.79
CA GLY A 43 23.03 8.13 27.39
C GLY A 43 22.54 6.85 26.72
N GLN A 44 21.25 6.79 26.46
CA GLN A 44 20.66 5.76 25.61
C GLN A 44 21.13 6.04 24.18
N GLY A 45 21.90 5.09 23.64
CA GLY A 45 22.37 5.12 22.26
C GLY A 45 21.18 5.23 21.32
N GLY A 46 21.09 6.36 20.62
CA GLY A 46 20.24 6.50 19.46
C GLY A 46 20.76 5.58 18.37
N SER A 47 20.04 4.49 18.14
CA SER A 47 20.11 3.75 16.88
C SER A 47 19.96 4.75 15.74
N GLY A 48 21.00 4.86 14.91
CA GLY A 48 21.09 5.85 13.85
C GLY A 48 19.89 5.78 12.91
N THR A 49 19.26 6.94 12.72
CA THR A 49 18.33 7.20 11.61
C THR A 49 19.02 6.84 10.30
N GLY A 50 18.42 5.98 9.49
CA GLY A 50 18.91 5.62 8.16
C GLY A 50 19.18 6.88 7.34
N ALA A 51 20.45 7.15 7.07
CA ALA A 51 20.88 8.37 6.39
C ALA A 51 20.28 8.41 4.97
N ASP A 52 19.78 9.58 4.58
CA ASP A 52 19.42 9.90 3.20
C ASP A 52 20.58 9.54 2.25
N ARG A 53 20.32 8.64 1.31
CA ARG A 53 21.32 8.13 0.36
C ARG A 53 21.46 9.03 -0.87
N GLY A 54 20.67 10.09 -0.99
CA GLY A 54 20.70 11.02 -2.12
C GLY A 54 20.14 10.45 -3.42
N LEU A 55 19.55 9.24 -3.38
CA LEU A 55 19.01 8.54 -4.55
C LEU A 55 17.51 8.77 -4.68
N PRO A 56 16.96 8.82 -5.91
CA PRO A 56 15.55 8.58 -6.14
C PRO A 56 15.17 7.17 -5.70
N CYS A 57 13.91 6.99 -5.36
CA CYS A 57 13.49 5.86 -4.54
C CYS A 57 13.19 4.62 -5.37
N ASP A 58 12.74 4.82 -6.61
CA ASP A 58 12.67 3.80 -7.66
C ASP A 58 14.07 3.27 -8.01
N VAL A 59 15.06 4.15 -8.14
CA VAL A 59 16.47 3.81 -8.32
C VAL A 59 17.01 3.06 -7.11
N ASP A 60 16.74 3.55 -5.89
CA ASP A 60 17.15 2.90 -4.63
C ASP A 60 16.58 1.49 -4.50
N ALA A 61 15.30 1.29 -4.88
CA ALA A 61 14.62 0.01 -4.83
C ALA A 61 15.24 -1.04 -5.78
N VAL A 62 15.57 -0.63 -7.01
CA VAL A 62 16.25 -1.52 -7.98
C VAL A 62 17.63 -1.92 -7.44
N LEU A 63 18.39 -0.96 -6.91
CA LEU A 63 19.72 -1.21 -6.34
C LEU A 63 19.65 -2.12 -5.11
N ALA A 64 18.67 -1.89 -4.22
CA ALA A 64 18.45 -2.73 -3.05
C ALA A 64 18.14 -4.19 -3.43
N THR A 65 17.30 -4.37 -4.45
CA THR A 65 16.82 -5.68 -4.89
C THR A 65 17.91 -6.48 -5.60
N HIS A 66 18.65 -5.85 -6.52
CA HIS A 66 19.54 -6.57 -7.45
C HIS A 66 21.03 -6.40 -7.18
N CYS A 67 21.45 -5.33 -6.49
CA CYS A 67 22.86 -4.94 -6.43
C CYS A 67 23.46 -5.06 -5.02
N ARG A 68 22.74 -4.59 -3.99
CA ARG A 68 23.31 -4.35 -2.65
C ARG A 68 23.64 -5.61 -1.85
N SER A 69 23.19 -6.79 -2.28
CA SER A 69 23.63 -8.06 -1.70
C SER A 69 25.14 -8.26 -1.81
N CYS A 70 25.77 -7.75 -2.89
CA CYS A 70 27.21 -7.74 -3.08
C CYS A 70 27.82 -6.34 -2.97
N HIS A 71 27.07 -5.30 -3.34
CA HIS A 71 27.51 -3.90 -3.39
C HIS A 71 26.95 -3.05 -2.22
N GLY A 72 26.80 -3.64 -1.04
CA GLY A 72 26.34 -2.94 0.17
C GLY A 72 27.38 -1.95 0.73
N SER A 73 27.09 -1.37 1.90
CA SER A 73 27.98 -0.42 2.59
C SER A 73 29.31 -1.06 3.02
N THR A 74 29.26 -2.36 3.29
CA THR A 74 30.42 -3.24 3.41
C THR A 74 30.39 -4.23 2.24
N PRO A 75 30.87 -3.83 1.06
CA PRO A 75 30.67 -4.62 -0.15
C PRO A 75 31.57 -5.87 -0.15
N SER A 76 31.04 -6.97 -0.67
CA SER A 76 31.83 -8.14 -1.10
C SER A 76 32.29 -8.01 -2.55
N ALA A 77 31.68 -7.07 -3.29
CA ALA A 77 32.14 -6.60 -4.59
C ALA A 77 33.17 -5.45 -4.46
N PRO A 78 33.82 -5.01 -5.56
CA PRO A 78 34.91 -4.03 -5.49
C PRO A 78 34.55 -2.64 -4.99
N MET A 79 33.25 -2.32 -4.90
CA MET A 79 32.75 -1.02 -4.46
C MET A 79 31.31 -1.08 -3.95
N ALA A 80 30.93 -0.09 -3.14
CA ALA A 80 29.55 0.11 -2.72
C ALA A 80 28.72 0.73 -3.86
N LEU A 81 27.41 0.47 -3.86
CA LEU A 81 26.39 1.09 -4.72
C LEU A 81 25.19 1.50 -3.84
N VAL A 82 25.48 2.15 -2.72
CA VAL A 82 24.49 2.47 -1.69
C VAL A 82 24.00 3.90 -1.83
N THR A 83 24.89 4.82 -2.16
CA THR A 83 24.62 6.26 -2.20
C THR A 83 24.62 6.80 -3.62
N TYR A 84 24.09 8.01 -3.79
CA TYR A 84 24.20 8.77 -5.02
C TYR A 84 25.66 8.96 -5.44
N GLU A 85 26.51 9.30 -4.48
CA GLU A 85 27.94 9.54 -4.69
C GLU A 85 28.63 8.29 -5.23
N ASP A 86 28.26 7.10 -4.76
CA ASP A 86 28.80 5.83 -5.26
C ASP A 86 28.53 5.63 -6.76
N LEU A 87 27.32 5.97 -7.22
CA LEU A 87 26.91 5.81 -8.62
C LEU A 87 27.41 6.95 -9.51
N ALA A 88 27.45 8.18 -8.99
CA ALA A 88 27.87 9.37 -9.72
C ALA A 88 29.40 9.45 -9.86
N ALA A 89 30.16 8.75 -9.01
CA ALA A 89 31.61 8.67 -9.14
C ALA A 89 32.02 8.12 -10.52
N ASN A 90 33.18 8.57 -11.01
CA ASN A 90 33.76 8.05 -12.23
C ASN A 90 34.18 6.58 -12.04
N ALA A 91 33.90 5.75 -13.03
CA ALA A 91 34.27 4.34 -12.98
C ALA A 91 35.80 4.17 -13.07
N VAL A 92 36.37 3.29 -12.24
CA VAL A 92 37.82 3.01 -12.25
C VAL A 92 38.29 2.44 -13.58
N SER A 93 37.48 1.60 -14.23
CA SER A 93 37.81 0.98 -15.51
C SER A 93 37.62 1.89 -16.72
N ASP A 94 36.78 2.93 -16.59
CA ASP A 94 36.56 3.95 -17.62
C ASP A 94 36.19 5.28 -16.93
N PRO A 95 37.18 6.14 -16.65
CA PRO A 95 36.95 7.38 -15.92
C PRO A 95 36.10 8.42 -16.67
N THR A 96 35.77 8.19 -17.95
CA THR A 96 34.91 9.09 -18.73
C THR A 96 33.42 8.89 -18.44
N ARG A 97 33.08 7.84 -17.69
CA ARG A 97 31.71 7.43 -17.39
C ARG A 97 31.50 7.30 -15.90
N SER A 98 30.28 7.55 -15.46
CA SER A 98 29.88 7.26 -14.09
C SER A 98 29.77 5.76 -13.86
N VAL A 99 29.90 5.35 -12.60
CA VAL A 99 29.68 3.97 -12.15
C VAL A 99 28.26 3.52 -12.47
N GLY A 100 27.26 4.38 -12.30
CA GLY A 100 25.87 4.12 -12.67
C GLY A 100 25.73 3.78 -14.16
N ALA A 101 26.33 4.58 -15.04
CA ALA A 101 26.28 4.36 -16.49
C ALA A 101 26.94 3.05 -16.91
N LEU A 102 28.07 2.70 -16.29
CA LEU A 102 28.74 1.43 -16.56
C LEU A 102 27.95 0.23 -15.99
N SER A 103 27.29 0.41 -14.84
CA SER A 103 26.48 -0.64 -14.23
C SER A 103 25.29 -1.00 -15.12
N VAL A 104 24.62 0.00 -15.71
CA VAL A 104 23.52 -0.23 -16.66
C VAL A 104 23.94 -1.02 -17.89
N GLU A 105 25.09 -0.70 -18.48
CA GLU A 105 25.64 -1.49 -19.57
C GLU A 105 25.92 -2.94 -19.15
N ARG A 106 26.53 -3.14 -17.99
CA ARG A 106 26.86 -4.49 -17.50
C ARG A 106 25.63 -5.32 -17.17
N MET A 107 24.49 -4.71 -16.81
CA MET A 107 23.23 -5.44 -16.64
C MET A 107 22.71 -6.06 -17.94
N ALA A 108 23.11 -5.56 -19.10
CA ALA A 108 22.75 -6.09 -20.41
C ALA A 108 23.88 -6.90 -21.08
N SER A 109 25.09 -6.88 -20.52
CA SER A 109 26.28 -7.48 -21.13
C SER A 109 26.28 -9.00 -21.01
N THR A 110 26.62 -9.69 -22.10
CA THR A 110 26.92 -11.14 -22.09
C THR A 110 28.42 -11.43 -21.94
N ALA A 111 29.28 -10.43 -22.14
CA ALA A 111 30.74 -10.57 -22.04
C ALA A 111 31.26 -10.24 -20.63
N ALA A 112 30.63 -9.28 -19.95
CA ALA A 112 30.95 -8.88 -18.59
C ALA A 112 29.66 -8.55 -17.79
N PRO A 113 28.79 -9.55 -17.55
CA PRO A 113 27.50 -9.35 -16.88
C PRO A 113 27.68 -8.91 -15.42
N MET A 114 26.85 -7.95 -15.00
CA MET A 114 26.60 -7.66 -13.59
C MET A 114 25.09 -7.48 -13.36
N PRO A 115 24.44 -8.27 -12.48
CA PRO A 115 25.02 -9.30 -11.61
C PRO A 115 25.72 -10.46 -12.35
N PRO A 116 26.77 -11.06 -11.77
CA PRO A 116 27.50 -12.16 -12.41
C PRO A 116 26.58 -13.35 -12.72
N GLY A 117 26.68 -13.89 -13.93
CA GLY A 117 25.83 -15.00 -14.37
C GLY A 117 26.03 -15.31 -15.85
N SER A 118 25.26 -16.25 -16.40
CA SER A 118 25.33 -16.64 -17.81
C SER A 118 24.63 -15.66 -18.77
N GLY A 119 24.27 -14.46 -18.31
CA GLY A 119 23.62 -13.41 -19.11
C GLY A 119 22.93 -12.36 -18.25
N PRO A 120 22.12 -11.47 -18.86
CA PRO A 120 21.34 -10.45 -18.15
C PRO A 120 20.41 -11.08 -17.10
N THR A 121 20.61 -10.73 -15.83
CA THR A 121 19.83 -11.24 -14.70
C THR A 121 18.82 -10.24 -14.15
N VAL A 122 19.03 -8.94 -14.39
CA VAL A 122 18.08 -7.88 -14.00
C VAL A 122 16.98 -7.76 -15.07
N PRO A 123 15.69 -7.77 -14.69
CA PRO A 123 14.57 -7.60 -15.62
C PRO A 123 14.69 -6.31 -16.44
N ALA A 124 14.30 -6.36 -17.72
CA ALA A 124 14.43 -5.21 -18.63
C ALA A 124 13.68 -3.96 -18.15
N ALA A 125 12.51 -4.13 -17.53
CA ALA A 125 11.73 -3.01 -16.99
C ALA A 125 12.43 -2.31 -15.81
N GLU A 126 13.14 -3.06 -14.95
CA GLU A 126 13.86 -2.48 -13.81
C GLU A 126 15.17 -1.83 -14.26
N ARG A 127 15.83 -2.39 -15.27
CA ARG A 127 16.96 -1.72 -15.92
C ARG A 127 16.53 -0.39 -16.56
N ALA A 128 15.34 -0.34 -17.17
CA ALA A 128 14.82 0.89 -17.80
C ALA A 128 14.64 2.04 -16.80
N VAL A 129 14.37 1.75 -15.51
CA VAL A 129 14.33 2.77 -14.44
C VAL A 129 15.70 3.44 -14.28
N LEU A 130 16.76 2.64 -14.22
CA LEU A 130 18.14 3.15 -14.11
C LEU A 130 18.59 3.88 -15.38
N GLU A 131 18.20 3.40 -16.56
CA GLU A 131 18.44 4.07 -17.85
C GLU A 131 17.78 5.46 -17.88
N ALA A 132 16.49 5.55 -17.55
CA ALA A 132 15.76 6.82 -17.53
C ALA A 132 16.35 7.82 -16.51
N TRP A 133 16.80 7.33 -15.34
CA TRP A 133 17.46 8.16 -14.35
C TRP A 133 18.81 8.72 -14.84
N LEU A 134 19.61 7.91 -15.54
CA LEU A 134 20.85 8.36 -16.17
C LEU A 134 20.59 9.40 -17.27
N ASP A 135 19.61 9.15 -18.14
CA ASP A 135 19.24 10.05 -19.24
C ASP A 135 18.73 11.40 -18.72
N ALA A 136 18.07 11.40 -17.55
CA ALA A 136 17.67 12.62 -16.83
C ALA A 136 18.85 13.36 -16.17
N GLY A 137 20.08 12.88 -16.31
CA GLY A 137 21.28 13.50 -15.74
C GLY A 137 21.53 13.15 -14.28
N MET A 138 21.02 12.01 -13.81
CA MET A 138 21.14 11.53 -12.43
C MET A 138 20.69 12.60 -11.42
N PRO A 139 19.42 13.03 -11.43
CA PRO A 139 18.91 13.91 -10.40
C PRO A 139 19.01 13.21 -9.02
N ARG A 140 19.42 13.95 -7.99
CA ARG A 140 19.37 13.46 -6.61
C ARG A 140 17.92 13.28 -6.17
N GLY A 141 17.69 12.29 -5.33
CA GLY A 141 16.43 12.10 -4.59
C GLY A 141 16.68 12.11 -3.09
N ALA A 142 15.63 11.91 -2.32
CA ALA A 142 15.68 11.83 -0.86
C ALA A 142 15.15 10.47 -0.38
N CYS A 143 15.78 9.38 -0.83
CA CYS A 143 15.53 8.05 -0.31
C CYS A 143 16.41 7.80 0.92
N GLY A 144 15.80 7.77 2.10
CA GLY A 144 16.36 7.18 3.33
C GLY A 144 15.59 5.89 3.67
N ASP A 145 15.85 5.25 4.80
CA ASP A 145 15.05 4.08 5.26
C ASP A 145 13.59 4.44 5.63
N GLY A 146 13.14 5.66 5.34
CA GLY A 146 11.74 5.99 5.11
C GLY A 146 11.53 6.03 3.60
N GLY A 147 10.68 5.13 3.11
CA GLY A 147 10.42 4.88 1.69
C GLY A 147 10.13 6.13 0.88
N ALA A 148 10.14 5.94 -0.43
CA ALA A 148 9.93 6.99 -1.41
C ALA A 148 8.99 8.07 -0.91
N GLY A 149 9.49 9.32 -0.86
CA GLY A 149 8.56 10.44 -0.88
C GLY A 149 7.53 10.17 -1.98
N PRO A 150 6.23 10.44 -1.74
CA PRO A 150 5.17 9.94 -2.60
C PRO A 150 5.47 10.26 -4.07
N VAL A 151 5.52 9.24 -4.92
CA VAL A 151 5.51 9.41 -6.36
C VAL A 151 4.24 10.15 -6.71
N ALA A 152 4.35 11.21 -7.51
CA ALA A 152 3.19 11.97 -7.93
C ALA A 152 2.20 11.04 -8.63
N THR A 153 0.99 10.97 -8.11
CA THR A 153 -0.08 10.17 -8.70
C THR A 153 -0.77 10.97 -9.79
N VAL A 154 -1.18 10.29 -10.85
CA VAL A 154 -1.97 10.87 -11.94
C VAL A 154 -3.17 9.96 -12.16
N CYS A 155 -4.37 10.55 -12.19
CA CYS A 155 -5.56 9.81 -12.55
C CYS A 155 -5.68 9.77 -14.07
N THR A 156 -5.25 8.68 -14.68
CA THR A 156 -5.16 8.57 -16.15
C THR A 156 -6.54 8.57 -16.79
N SER A 157 -7.55 8.07 -16.09
CA SER A 157 -8.94 8.08 -16.54
C SER A 157 -9.59 9.47 -16.46
N GLU A 158 -8.97 10.43 -15.76
CA GLU A 158 -9.51 11.75 -15.45
C GLU A 158 -10.88 11.72 -14.72
N ARG A 159 -11.25 10.54 -14.18
CA ARG A 159 -12.55 10.27 -13.58
C ARG A 159 -12.37 9.82 -12.16
N PHE A 160 -13.01 10.53 -11.25
CA PHE A 160 -13.01 10.20 -9.84
C PHE A 160 -14.38 9.69 -9.41
N TRP A 161 -14.36 8.54 -8.73
CA TRP A 161 -15.49 7.97 -8.03
C TRP A 161 -15.91 8.88 -6.89
N LYS A 162 -17.22 9.00 -6.73
CA LYS A 162 -17.84 9.73 -5.62
C LYS A 162 -18.89 8.84 -4.98
N MET A 163 -19.19 9.08 -3.72
CA MET A 163 -20.17 8.29 -2.97
C MET A 163 -21.59 8.74 -3.30
N GLY A 164 -22.52 7.79 -3.37
CA GLY A 164 -23.96 8.05 -3.53
C GLY A 164 -24.34 8.61 -4.90
N ASP A 165 -25.42 9.38 -4.94
CA ASP A 165 -26.02 9.97 -6.14
C ASP A 165 -25.08 10.95 -6.89
N ASP A 166 -23.97 11.34 -6.26
CA ASP A 166 -22.93 12.18 -6.86
C ASP A 166 -21.94 11.38 -7.74
N ASN A 167 -22.03 10.04 -7.77
CA ASN A 167 -21.14 9.20 -8.56
C ASN A 167 -21.41 9.36 -10.06
N PRO A 168 -20.43 9.71 -10.91
CA PRO A 168 -20.67 9.80 -12.34
C PRO A 168 -20.88 8.40 -12.97
N HIS A 169 -22.01 8.19 -13.67
CA HIS A 169 -22.28 6.94 -14.38
C HIS A 169 -21.11 6.55 -15.32
N PRO A 170 -20.64 5.29 -15.32
CA PRO A 170 -19.51 4.82 -16.13
C PRO A 170 -19.54 5.23 -17.60
N ARG A 171 -20.73 5.30 -18.20
CA ARG A 171 -20.93 5.63 -19.63
C ARG A 171 -21.66 6.96 -19.87
N GLY A 172 -21.82 7.80 -18.85
CA GLY A 172 -22.75 8.94 -18.85
C GLY A 172 -24.21 8.49 -18.74
N GLY A 173 -25.07 9.31 -18.16
CA GLY A 173 -26.47 8.96 -17.84
C GLY A 173 -26.85 9.26 -16.38
N GLU A 174 -28.14 9.19 -16.05
CA GLU A 174 -28.62 9.11 -14.65
C GLU A 174 -28.10 7.80 -14.03
N LEU A 175 -27.76 7.83 -12.74
CA LEU A 175 -27.43 6.61 -12.00
C LEU A 175 -28.69 5.76 -11.91
N ASP A 176 -28.60 4.49 -12.33
CA ASP A 176 -29.59 3.50 -11.97
C ASP A 176 -29.31 3.00 -10.53
N GLU A 177 -30.29 2.34 -9.91
CA GLU A 177 -30.13 1.74 -8.58
C GLU A 177 -29.03 0.65 -8.55
N GLU A 178 -28.54 0.25 -9.73
CA GLU A 178 -27.43 -0.69 -9.95
C GLU A 178 -26.05 -0.02 -10.10
N GLY A 179 -25.93 1.29 -9.89
CA GLY A 179 -24.70 2.07 -10.11
C GLY A 179 -23.46 1.51 -9.40
N PRO A 180 -22.22 1.80 -9.86
CA PRO A 180 -21.03 1.13 -9.35
C PRO A 180 -20.66 1.62 -7.93
N TRP A 181 -21.09 0.86 -6.91
CA TRP A 181 -20.97 1.21 -5.49
C TRP A 181 -19.57 1.02 -4.90
N MET A 182 -18.73 0.18 -5.52
CA MET A 182 -17.39 -0.09 -4.98
C MET A 182 -16.40 0.98 -5.40
N ASN A 183 -15.75 1.60 -4.42
CA ASN A 183 -14.76 2.63 -4.66
C ASN A 183 -13.40 2.04 -5.13
N PRO A 184 -12.79 2.59 -6.19
CA PRO A 184 -11.51 2.09 -6.69
C PRO A 184 -10.33 2.53 -5.82
N GLY A 185 -9.31 1.67 -5.75
CA GLY A 185 -8.02 1.94 -5.09
C GLY A 185 -8.00 1.73 -3.57
N ARG A 186 -9.14 1.67 -2.90
CA ARG A 186 -9.20 1.45 -1.44
C ARG A 186 -9.18 -0.02 -1.06
N ALA A 187 -8.81 -0.29 0.18
CA ALA A 187 -8.85 -1.62 0.78
C ALA A 187 -10.29 -2.14 0.80
N CYS A 188 -10.51 -3.30 0.18
CA CYS A 188 -11.85 -3.81 -0.08
C CYS A 188 -12.43 -4.45 1.19
N ILE A 189 -11.70 -5.42 1.77
CA ILE A 189 -12.19 -6.22 2.89
C ILE A 189 -12.26 -5.37 4.16
N THR A 190 -11.28 -4.48 4.39
CA THR A 190 -11.34 -3.55 5.52
C THR A 190 -12.61 -2.70 5.48
N CYS A 191 -12.98 -2.17 4.31
CA CYS A 191 -14.21 -1.37 4.18
C CYS A 191 -15.47 -2.20 4.44
N HIS A 192 -15.55 -3.41 3.87
CA HIS A 192 -16.70 -4.32 4.07
C HIS A 192 -16.80 -4.90 5.49
N ALA A 193 -15.69 -4.97 6.24
CA ALA A 193 -15.68 -5.37 7.64
C ALA A 193 -16.08 -4.22 8.58
N GLU A 194 -15.82 -2.96 8.20
CA GLU A 194 -16.14 -1.76 8.97
C GLU A 194 -17.56 -1.24 8.72
N SER A 195 -18.15 -1.51 7.54
CA SER A 195 -19.47 -1.00 7.21
C SER A 195 -20.57 -1.58 8.11
N GLY A 196 -20.42 -2.80 8.66
CA GLY A 196 -21.26 -3.34 9.74
C GLY A 196 -22.78 -3.40 9.50
N ASP A 197 -23.25 -2.98 8.33
CA ASP A 197 -24.66 -2.72 7.99
C ASP A 197 -25.20 -3.73 6.97
N PHE A 198 -24.58 -4.91 6.89
CA PHE A 198 -25.21 -6.04 6.23
C PHE A 198 -26.07 -6.70 7.31
N ASP A 199 -27.37 -6.45 7.23
CA ASP A 199 -28.38 -6.98 8.15
C ASP A 199 -28.09 -8.46 8.43
N ASP A 200 -27.92 -8.81 9.71
CA ASP A 200 -27.68 -10.17 10.25
C ASP A 200 -28.78 -11.21 9.87
N ASP A 201 -29.76 -10.81 9.07
CA ASP A 201 -31.00 -11.52 8.81
C ASP A 201 -31.08 -12.20 7.43
N ASP A 202 -30.13 -12.00 6.51
CA ASP A 202 -30.08 -12.74 5.23
C ASP A 202 -28.67 -13.21 4.88
N ASP A 203 -28.56 -14.46 4.45
CA ASP A 203 -27.36 -15.19 4.07
C ASP A 203 -26.22 -14.32 3.50
N ASP A 204 -25.19 -14.11 4.32
CA ASP A 204 -24.00 -13.24 4.16
C ASP A 204 -23.00 -13.74 3.07
N ASP A 205 -23.55 -14.41 2.05
CA ASP A 205 -22.90 -15.10 0.94
C ASP A 205 -22.37 -14.12 -0.12
N ASP A 206 -22.79 -12.85 -0.07
CA ASP A 206 -22.34 -11.77 -0.95
C ASP A 206 -21.13 -11.00 -0.40
N PHE A 207 -20.66 -11.36 0.80
CA PHE A 207 -19.46 -10.77 1.37
C PHE A 207 -18.23 -10.98 0.48
N VAL A 208 -17.48 -9.91 0.21
CA VAL A 208 -16.27 -9.93 -0.62
C VAL A 208 -15.12 -10.60 0.13
N VAL A 209 -14.65 -11.76 -0.34
CA VAL A 209 -13.49 -12.46 0.24
C VAL A 209 -12.16 -12.06 -0.38
N LEU A 210 -12.22 -11.46 -1.57
CA LEU A 210 -11.07 -10.97 -2.28
C LEU A 210 -11.49 -9.84 -3.21
N GLY A 211 -10.72 -8.77 -3.26
CA GLY A 211 -10.97 -7.67 -4.17
C GLY A 211 -9.78 -6.75 -4.36
N GLY A 212 -9.82 -6.00 -5.45
CA GLY A 212 -8.86 -4.96 -5.77
C GLY A 212 -9.26 -4.17 -7.00
N THR A 213 -8.36 -3.30 -7.46
CA THR A 213 -8.60 -2.44 -8.62
C THR A 213 -7.43 -2.52 -9.60
N VAL A 214 -7.72 -2.70 -10.89
CA VAL A 214 -6.70 -2.67 -11.95
C VAL A 214 -6.67 -1.30 -12.60
N TYR A 215 -5.48 -0.72 -12.72
CA TYR A 215 -5.24 0.59 -13.31
C TYR A 215 -4.45 0.52 -14.63
N PRO A 216 -4.54 1.55 -15.49
CA PRO A 216 -3.64 1.70 -16.63
C PRO A 216 -2.16 1.86 -16.20
N THR A 217 -1.89 2.55 -15.10
CA THR A 217 -0.52 2.86 -14.64
C THR A 217 -0.25 2.43 -13.20
N LEU A 218 1.03 2.45 -12.81
CA LEU A 218 1.50 1.95 -11.51
C LEU A 218 1.13 2.84 -10.32
N HIS A 219 0.93 4.15 -10.54
CA HIS A 219 0.74 5.14 -9.47
C HIS A 219 -0.49 6.02 -9.75
N GLU A 220 -1.66 5.48 -9.45
CA GLU A 220 -2.94 6.21 -9.61
C GLU A 220 -3.56 6.49 -8.24
N PRO A 221 -4.16 7.68 -8.05
CA PRO A 221 -4.71 8.06 -6.75
C PRO A 221 -5.93 7.21 -6.40
N ASP A 222 -6.23 7.10 -5.11
CA ASP A 222 -7.49 6.53 -4.63
C ASP A 222 -8.67 7.21 -5.30
N LEU A 223 -9.75 6.45 -5.50
CA LEU A 223 -10.99 6.90 -6.14
C LEU A 223 -10.84 7.23 -7.64
N CYS A 224 -9.65 7.15 -8.25
CA CYS A 224 -9.54 7.22 -9.70
C CYS A 224 -10.15 5.97 -10.33
N TYR A 225 -10.91 6.13 -11.41
CA TYR A 225 -11.41 4.97 -12.16
C TYR A 225 -10.23 4.21 -12.75
N GLY A 226 -10.22 2.90 -12.53
CA GLY A 226 -9.26 1.99 -13.15
C GLY A 226 -9.61 1.69 -14.61
N VAL A 227 -9.17 0.53 -15.08
CA VAL A 227 -9.44 0.06 -16.44
C VAL A 227 -10.92 -0.29 -16.59
N ASP A 228 -11.62 0.40 -17.49
CA ASP A 228 -13.01 0.10 -17.85
C ASP A 228 -13.09 -1.07 -18.85
N ASP A 229 -14.20 -1.82 -18.81
CA ASP A 229 -14.42 -3.10 -19.50
C ASP A 229 -14.48 -3.02 -21.05
N GLY A 230 -14.29 -1.83 -21.62
CA GLY A 230 -14.26 -1.55 -23.07
C GLY A 230 -13.01 -2.03 -23.81
N THR A 231 -12.07 -2.69 -23.13
CA THR A 231 -10.98 -3.45 -23.76
C THR A 231 -11.27 -4.93 -23.64
N ASP A 232 -11.80 -5.55 -24.69
CA ASP A 232 -12.05 -7.00 -24.71
C ASP A 232 -10.80 -7.77 -24.23
N GLU A 233 -10.95 -8.54 -23.14
CA GLU A 233 -10.00 -9.47 -22.50
C GLU A 233 -9.14 -9.04 -21.29
N VAL A 234 -9.47 -7.99 -20.53
CA VAL A 234 -8.81 -7.81 -19.22
C VAL A 234 -9.46 -8.70 -18.14
N ARG A 235 -8.68 -9.57 -17.50
CA ARG A 235 -9.14 -10.41 -16.39
C ARG A 235 -8.08 -10.50 -15.30
N VAL A 236 -8.54 -10.63 -14.05
CA VAL A 236 -7.68 -11.02 -12.93
C VAL A 236 -7.88 -12.51 -12.67
N VAL A 237 -6.80 -13.28 -12.81
CA VAL A 237 -6.81 -14.71 -12.53
C VAL A 237 -6.19 -14.95 -11.16
N ILE A 238 -7.02 -15.47 -10.24
CA ILE A 238 -6.58 -15.90 -8.90
C ILE A 238 -6.37 -17.41 -8.92
N THR A 239 -5.25 -17.87 -8.38
CA THR A 239 -4.99 -19.29 -8.12
C THR A 239 -4.80 -19.49 -6.63
N ASP A 240 -5.58 -20.38 -6.03
CA ASP A 240 -5.55 -20.63 -4.60
C ASP A 240 -4.57 -21.76 -4.21
N ALA A 241 -4.46 -22.07 -2.92
CA ALA A 241 -3.56 -23.10 -2.41
C ALA A 241 -3.93 -24.54 -2.84
N GLN A 242 -5.18 -24.80 -3.26
CA GLN A 242 -5.58 -26.07 -3.86
C GLN A 242 -5.46 -26.08 -5.39
N ASN A 243 -4.86 -25.05 -6.00
CA ASN A 243 -4.76 -24.87 -7.44
C ASN A 243 -6.11 -24.67 -8.15
N ARG A 244 -7.16 -24.23 -7.42
CA ARG A 244 -8.38 -23.76 -8.07
C ARG A 244 -8.12 -22.38 -8.66
N THR A 245 -8.71 -22.14 -9.83
CA THR A 245 -8.54 -20.88 -10.56
C THR A 245 -9.85 -20.13 -10.65
N TYR A 246 -9.81 -18.83 -10.41
CA TYR A 246 -10.93 -17.92 -10.51
C TYR A 246 -10.56 -16.84 -11.53
N SER A 247 -11.37 -16.68 -12.56
CA SER A 247 -11.16 -15.68 -13.62
C SER A 247 -12.16 -14.55 -13.42
N LEU A 248 -11.70 -13.45 -12.82
CA LEU A 248 -12.53 -12.34 -12.40
C LEU A 248 -12.55 -11.27 -13.50
N PRO A 249 -13.74 -10.89 -14.01
CA PRO A 249 -13.86 -9.72 -14.89
C PRO A 249 -13.61 -8.44 -14.10
N LEU A 250 -13.29 -7.37 -14.82
CA LEU A 250 -13.31 -6.02 -14.26
C LEU A 250 -14.72 -5.42 -14.37
N GLU A 251 -15.10 -4.69 -13.34
CA GLU A 251 -16.29 -3.84 -13.31
C GLU A 251 -15.95 -2.45 -13.88
N PRO A 252 -16.95 -1.60 -14.17
CA PRO A 252 -16.70 -0.32 -14.85
C PRO A 252 -15.82 0.70 -14.09
N THR A 253 -15.58 0.50 -12.79
CA THR A 253 -14.61 1.29 -12.00
C THR A 253 -13.19 0.71 -12.03
N GLY A 254 -12.96 -0.39 -12.76
CA GLY A 254 -11.74 -1.17 -12.77
C GLY A 254 -11.60 -2.14 -11.58
N ASN A 255 -12.62 -2.23 -10.75
CA ASN A 255 -12.65 -3.16 -9.62
C ASN A 255 -12.86 -4.59 -10.09
N PHE A 256 -12.32 -5.54 -9.32
CA PHE A 256 -12.64 -6.95 -9.41
C PHE A 256 -12.89 -7.47 -7.99
N HIS A 257 -13.79 -8.44 -7.87
CA HIS A 257 -14.07 -9.04 -6.58
C HIS A 257 -14.45 -10.52 -6.72
N LEU A 258 -14.27 -11.27 -5.65
CA LEU A 258 -14.75 -12.63 -5.47
C LEU A 258 -15.64 -12.65 -4.21
N PRO A 259 -16.96 -12.90 -4.35
CA PRO A 259 -17.85 -13.04 -3.20
C PRO A 259 -17.73 -14.43 -2.56
N ARG A 260 -18.14 -14.59 -1.29
CA ARG A 260 -18.13 -15.87 -0.55
C ARG A 260 -18.86 -16.98 -1.30
N ARG A 261 -20.02 -16.69 -1.89
CA ARG A 261 -20.85 -17.64 -2.66
C ARG A 261 -20.13 -18.26 -3.86
N ALA A 262 -19.14 -17.57 -4.42
CA ALA A 262 -18.37 -18.08 -5.56
C ALA A 262 -17.39 -19.21 -5.16
N GLY A 263 -17.25 -19.48 -3.86
CA GLY A 263 -16.55 -20.64 -3.30
C GLY A 263 -15.52 -20.25 -2.25
N ALA A 264 -15.24 -21.18 -1.33
CA ALA A 264 -14.28 -20.96 -0.25
C ALA A 264 -12.85 -20.81 -0.81
N LEU A 265 -12.30 -19.60 -0.83
CA LEU A 265 -10.91 -19.31 -1.24
C LEU A 265 -9.93 -19.81 -0.17
N THR A 266 -8.83 -20.47 -0.58
CA THR A 266 -7.78 -20.89 0.38
C THR A 266 -6.44 -20.23 0.11
N PHE A 267 -5.85 -19.74 1.18
CA PHE A 267 -4.56 -19.07 1.15
C PHE A 267 -3.38 -20.04 1.30
N PRO A 268 -2.19 -19.70 0.78
CA PRO A 268 -1.89 -18.46 0.06
C PRO A 268 -2.41 -18.48 -1.39
N ILE A 269 -2.78 -17.30 -1.89
CA ILE A 269 -3.18 -17.10 -3.28
C ILE A 269 -2.03 -16.58 -4.13
N ARG A 270 -2.14 -16.83 -5.44
CA ARG A 270 -1.39 -16.15 -6.50
C ARG A 270 -2.38 -15.40 -7.37
N ALA A 271 -1.94 -14.31 -7.97
CA ALA A 271 -2.75 -13.45 -8.82
C ALA A 271 -1.97 -13.12 -10.10
N LYS A 272 -2.66 -12.98 -11.21
CA LYS A 272 -2.13 -12.38 -12.43
C LYS A 272 -3.18 -11.54 -13.12
N VAL A 273 -2.76 -10.45 -13.74
CA VAL A 273 -3.58 -9.69 -14.69
C VAL A 273 -3.29 -10.21 -16.08
N VAL A 274 -4.32 -10.58 -16.82
CA VAL A 274 -4.24 -10.99 -18.22
C VAL A 274 -4.93 -9.92 -19.06
N ALA A 275 -4.27 -9.45 -20.11
CA ALA A 275 -4.84 -8.49 -21.06
C ALA A 275 -4.16 -8.65 -22.43
N ASN A 276 -4.94 -8.73 -23.51
CA ASN A 276 -4.42 -8.78 -24.88
C ASN A 276 -3.32 -9.84 -25.10
N GLY A 277 -3.50 -11.04 -24.54
CA GLY A 277 -2.51 -12.13 -24.62
C GLY A 277 -1.21 -11.93 -23.81
N LYS A 278 -1.10 -10.85 -23.03
CA LYS A 278 0.00 -10.59 -22.10
C LYS A 278 -0.43 -10.88 -20.66
N GLU A 279 0.55 -11.17 -19.81
CA GLU A 279 0.31 -11.46 -18.39
C GLU A 279 1.27 -10.67 -17.49
N ARG A 280 0.74 -10.16 -16.38
CA ARG A 280 1.52 -9.60 -15.27
C ARG A 280 1.25 -10.45 -14.04
N VAL A 281 2.30 -11.11 -13.55
CA VAL A 281 2.19 -12.13 -12.50
C VAL A 281 2.65 -11.56 -11.16
N MET A 282 1.88 -11.84 -10.10
CA MET A 282 2.29 -11.55 -8.73
C MET A 282 3.41 -12.51 -8.29
N ASN A 283 4.57 -11.94 -7.96
CA ASN A 283 5.77 -12.72 -7.65
C ASN A 283 5.64 -13.52 -6.35
N THR A 284 5.05 -12.91 -5.31
CA THR A 284 4.97 -13.47 -3.96
C THR A 284 3.54 -13.89 -3.64
N PRO A 285 3.29 -15.17 -3.28
CA PRO A 285 1.97 -15.61 -2.79
C PRO A 285 1.51 -14.79 -1.60
N GLN A 286 0.23 -14.45 -1.54
CA GLN A 286 -0.35 -13.61 -0.49
C GLN A 286 -1.32 -14.39 0.39
N ALA A 287 -1.37 -14.04 1.68
CA ALA A 287 -2.27 -14.65 2.66
C ALA A 287 -3.53 -13.79 2.94
N SER A 288 -3.79 -12.78 2.11
CA SER A 288 -4.94 -11.88 2.22
C SER A 288 -5.59 -11.70 0.85
N GLY A 289 -6.92 -11.57 0.85
CA GLY A 289 -7.70 -11.20 -0.33
C GLY A 289 -7.86 -9.68 -0.50
N ASP A 290 -7.36 -8.86 0.42
CA ASP A 290 -7.47 -7.41 0.35
C ASP A 290 -6.31 -6.83 -0.47
N CYS A 291 -6.40 -6.94 -1.80
CA CYS A 291 -5.26 -6.71 -2.67
C CYS A 291 -4.74 -5.27 -2.60
N ASN A 292 -5.65 -4.29 -2.48
CA ASN A 292 -5.32 -2.86 -2.41
C ASN A 292 -4.61 -2.46 -1.10
N ARG A 293 -4.59 -3.33 -0.08
CA ARG A 293 -3.77 -3.12 1.14
C ARG A 293 -2.27 -3.14 0.85
N CYS A 294 -1.84 -3.93 -0.13
CA CYS A 294 -0.47 -3.92 -0.63
C CYS A 294 -0.36 -3.02 -1.86
N HIS A 295 -1.36 -3.06 -2.74
CA HIS A 295 -1.38 -2.30 -3.99
C HIS A 295 -1.97 -0.88 -3.84
N THR A 296 -1.34 -0.09 -2.98
CA THR A 296 -1.69 1.33 -2.75
C THR A 296 -1.16 2.23 -3.87
N GLU A 297 -1.49 3.52 -3.83
CA GLU A 297 -0.93 4.57 -4.71
C GLU A 297 0.60 4.50 -4.84
N GLN A 298 1.27 4.21 -3.72
CA GLN A 298 2.73 4.20 -3.60
C GLN A 298 3.30 2.78 -3.50
N GLY A 299 2.42 1.79 -3.41
CA GLY A 299 2.79 0.44 -3.00
C GLY A 299 3.02 0.35 -1.49
N ALA A 300 2.73 -0.82 -0.95
CA ALA A 300 2.94 -1.17 0.44
C ALA A 300 3.29 -2.65 0.55
N ASN A 301 3.93 -3.04 1.66
CA ASN A 301 4.25 -4.44 1.96
C ASN A 301 5.02 -5.17 0.84
N GLY A 302 5.89 -4.45 0.13
CA GLY A 302 6.71 -4.98 -0.96
C GLY A 302 6.06 -4.96 -2.34
N ALA A 303 4.82 -4.48 -2.48
CA ALA A 303 4.26 -4.14 -3.78
C ALA A 303 4.78 -2.77 -4.23
N PRO A 304 5.05 -2.57 -5.54
CA PRO A 304 5.62 -1.32 -6.07
C PRO A 304 4.58 -0.21 -6.30
N GLY A 305 3.29 -0.52 -6.20
CA GLY A 305 2.21 0.40 -6.58
C GLY A 305 0.91 -0.34 -6.81
N ARG A 306 0.04 0.26 -7.61
CA ARG A 306 -1.24 -0.29 -8.06
C ARG A 306 -1.08 -1.61 -8.81
N ILE A 307 -2.13 -2.42 -8.80
CA ILE A 307 -2.29 -3.49 -9.78
C ILE A 307 -2.55 -2.81 -11.12
N HIS A 308 -1.76 -3.13 -12.15
CA HIS A 308 -1.88 -2.45 -13.43
C HIS A 308 -1.76 -3.42 -14.61
N LEU A 309 -2.09 -2.93 -15.81
CA LEU A 309 -2.02 -3.73 -17.04
C LEU A 309 -0.60 -4.28 -17.33
N PRO A 310 -0.48 -5.43 -18.00
CA PRO A 310 0.81 -6.04 -18.40
C PRO A 310 1.70 -5.16 -19.29
#